data_AF-A0A1Y4BCY9-F1
#
_entry.id   AF-A0A1Y4BCY9-F1
#
_cell.length_a   1.000
_cell.length_b   1.000
_cell.length_c   1.000
_cell.angle_alpha   90.00
_cell.angle_beta   90.00
_cell.angle_gamma   90.00
#
_symmetry.space_group_name_H-M   'P 1'
#
loop_
_entity.id
_entity.type
_entity.pdbx_description
1 polymer ?
#
loop_
_entity_poly.entity_id
_entity_poly.type
_entity_poly.pdbx_seq_one_letter_code
_entity_poly.pdbx_strand_id
1 'polypeptide(L)'
;MLKEKYNSGGIEVFCSDSDTRIAGAYWMIAVKNGKINKENLAAIIEFTGELPKEGTGANISKTGNQGSFALKDVDIQNIDTDFVGISRITLTTSQDERVRLLQDDERNIYPIYEDILKLIDPSKIDKNQGETLPDGPFIMKDGTIMWRNNIMALKVHPRRDENYKELADYLEKFPGGIV
;
A
#
# COMPACT_ATOMS: atom_id res chain seq x y z
N MET A 1 -11.62 -1.72 -5.56
CA MET A 1 -10.18 -2.01 -5.42
C MET A 1 -9.77 -3.45 -5.76
N LEU A 2 -10.08 -4.48 -4.96
CA LEU A 2 -9.68 -5.89 -5.26
C LEU A 2 -10.25 -6.40 -6.61
N LYS A 3 -11.55 -6.21 -6.86
CA LYS A 3 -12.20 -6.57 -8.15
C LYS A 3 -11.62 -5.86 -9.37
N GLU A 4 -11.18 -4.60 -9.21
CA GLU A 4 -10.62 -3.82 -10.31
C GLU A 4 -9.19 -4.26 -10.66
N LYS A 5 -8.38 -4.61 -9.65
CA LYS A 5 -6.96 -4.97 -9.81
C LYS A 5 -6.71 -6.41 -10.25
N TYR A 6 -7.65 -7.32 -9.99
CA TYR A 6 -7.69 -8.66 -10.60
C TYR A 6 -7.55 -8.62 -12.13
N ASN A 7 -7.96 -7.52 -12.78
CA ASN A 7 -7.90 -7.35 -14.23
C ASN A 7 -6.52 -6.96 -14.79
N SER A 8 -5.53 -6.61 -13.96
CA SER A 8 -4.35 -5.83 -14.38
C SER A 8 -2.97 -6.42 -14.03
N GLY A 9 -2.90 -7.64 -13.50
CA GLY A 9 -1.63 -8.27 -13.08
C GLY A 9 -1.78 -9.37 -12.02
N GLY A 10 -2.99 -9.52 -11.49
CA GLY A 10 -3.32 -10.45 -10.42
C GLY A 10 -3.18 -9.82 -9.04
N ILE A 11 -3.55 -10.60 -8.02
CA ILE A 11 -3.40 -10.28 -6.61
C ILE A 11 -2.45 -11.30 -6.01
N GLU A 12 -1.38 -10.82 -5.39
CA GLU A 12 -0.43 -11.65 -4.66
C GLU A 12 -0.93 -11.83 -3.23
N VAL A 13 -0.90 -13.06 -2.71
CA VAL A 13 -1.18 -13.37 -1.32
C VAL A 13 -0.06 -14.24 -0.77
N PHE A 14 0.43 -13.93 0.41
CA PHE A 14 1.42 -14.76 1.12
C PHE A 14 1.05 -14.86 2.59
N CYS A 15 1.07 -16.08 3.13
CA CYS A 15 0.79 -16.33 4.54
C CYS A 15 2.09 -16.74 5.24
N SER A 16 2.60 -15.89 6.12
CA SER A 16 3.67 -16.24 7.06
C SER A 16 3.08 -16.78 8.36
N ASP A 17 3.96 -17.14 9.29
CA ASP A 17 3.62 -17.50 10.66
C ASP A 17 3.02 -16.29 11.42
N SER A 18 3.49 -15.07 11.15
CA SER A 18 3.07 -13.86 11.85
C SER A 18 1.93 -13.08 11.18
N ASP A 19 1.88 -13.09 9.85
CA ASP A 19 1.02 -12.19 9.08
C ASP A 19 0.55 -12.78 7.73
N THR A 20 -0.55 -12.23 7.23
CA THR A 20 -1.03 -12.43 5.88
C THR A 20 -0.80 -11.15 5.09
N ARG A 21 -0.11 -11.28 3.96
CA ARG A 21 0.25 -10.18 3.05
C ARG A 21 -0.54 -10.30 1.78
N ILE A 22 -1.13 -9.20 1.34
CA ILE A 22 -1.95 -9.12 0.13
C ILE A 22 -1.46 -7.92 -0.66
N ALA A 23 -1.10 -8.12 -1.93
CA ALA A 23 -0.61 -7.05 -2.77
C ALA A 23 -1.30 -6.99 -4.13
N GLY A 24 -1.51 -5.77 -4.60
CA GLY A 24 -1.75 -5.47 -6.00
C GLY A 24 -0.51 -4.86 -6.65
N ALA A 25 -0.67 -4.31 -7.84
CA ALA A 25 0.43 -3.79 -8.65
C ALA A 25 1.30 -2.70 -7.99
N TYR A 26 0.72 -1.88 -7.10
CA TYR A 26 1.42 -0.74 -6.48
C TYR A 26 1.19 -0.61 -4.98
N TRP A 27 0.55 -1.59 -4.35
CA TRP A 27 0.24 -1.54 -2.93
C TRP A 27 0.31 -2.94 -2.33
N MET A 28 0.62 -3.00 -1.05
CA MET A 28 0.61 -4.22 -0.25
C MET A 28 0.05 -3.88 1.13
N ILE A 29 -0.80 -4.76 1.66
CA ILE A 29 -1.25 -4.73 3.04
C ILE A 29 -0.74 -6.00 3.73
N ALA A 30 -0.06 -5.84 4.85
CA ALA A 30 0.27 -6.92 5.77
C ALA A 30 -0.62 -6.80 7.00
N VAL A 31 -1.28 -7.89 7.40
CA VAL A 31 -2.14 -7.92 8.60
C VAL A 31 -1.71 -9.10 9.47
N LYS A 32 -1.53 -8.86 10.77
CA LYS A 32 -1.26 -9.94 11.73
C LYS A 32 -2.30 -11.06 11.61
N ASN A 33 -1.82 -12.30 11.70
CA ASN A 33 -2.69 -13.48 11.63
C ASN A 33 -3.77 -13.42 12.72
N GLY A 34 -5.01 -13.79 12.35
CA GLY A 34 -6.18 -13.70 13.23
C GLY A 34 -6.76 -12.30 13.44
N LYS A 35 -6.21 -11.26 12.79
CA LYS A 35 -6.71 -9.88 12.90
C LYS A 35 -7.47 -9.40 11.65
N ILE A 36 -7.47 -10.17 10.57
CA ILE A 36 -8.38 -9.93 9.44
C ILE A 36 -9.80 -10.28 9.89
N ASN A 37 -10.74 -9.34 9.77
CA ASN A 37 -12.14 -9.61 10.11
C ASN A 37 -12.74 -10.66 9.16
N LYS A 38 -13.82 -11.33 9.60
CA LYS A 38 -14.41 -12.46 8.86
C LYS A 38 -14.91 -12.07 7.46
N GLU A 39 -15.42 -10.85 7.29
CA GLU A 39 -15.93 -10.37 6.00
C GLU A 39 -14.80 -10.20 4.99
N ASN A 40 -13.71 -9.55 5.38
CA ASN A 40 -12.53 -9.36 4.56
C ASN A 40 -11.83 -10.69 4.28
N LEU A 41 -11.73 -11.59 5.26
CA LEU A 41 -11.16 -12.92 5.07
C LEU A 41 -11.98 -13.75 4.08
N ALA A 42 -13.32 -13.72 4.21
CA ALA A 42 -14.20 -14.39 3.26
C ALA A 42 -14.05 -13.81 1.85
N ALA A 43 -13.93 -12.49 1.71
CA ALA A 43 -13.67 -11.87 0.41
C ALA A 43 -12.32 -12.31 -0.18
N ILE A 44 -11.26 -12.37 0.62
CA ILE A 44 -9.94 -12.88 0.17
C ILE A 44 -10.07 -14.31 -0.33
N ILE A 45 -10.73 -15.19 0.43
CA ILE A 45 -10.96 -16.60 0.06
C ILE A 45 -11.81 -16.70 -1.21
N GLU A 46 -12.85 -15.87 -1.36
CA GLU A 46 -13.66 -15.81 -2.59
C GLU A 46 -12.80 -15.49 -3.82
N PHE A 47 -11.80 -14.61 -3.67
CA PHE A 47 -10.85 -14.32 -4.75
C PHE A 47 -9.82 -15.43 -4.96
N THR A 48 -9.23 -15.96 -3.89
CA THR A 48 -8.09 -16.89 -3.99
C THR A 48 -8.53 -18.35 -4.17
N GLY A 49 -9.81 -18.67 -3.97
CA GLY A 49 -10.36 -20.02 -3.90
C GLY A 49 -10.10 -20.68 -2.54
N GLU A 50 -8.83 -20.73 -2.14
CA GLU A 50 -8.38 -21.10 -0.80
C GLU A 50 -7.30 -20.12 -0.33
N LEU A 51 -7.19 -19.91 0.98
CA LEU A 51 -6.07 -19.13 1.53
C LEU A 51 -4.79 -19.97 1.42
N PRO A 52 -3.64 -19.41 0.99
CA PRO A 52 -2.38 -20.13 0.99
C PRO A 52 -2.06 -20.72 2.37
N LYS A 53 -1.35 -21.86 2.38
CA LYS A 53 -0.83 -22.45 3.61
C LYS A 53 0.27 -21.55 4.18
N GLU A 54 0.50 -21.68 5.48
CA GLU A 54 1.65 -21.05 6.13
C GLU A 54 2.96 -21.36 5.39
N GLY A 55 3.77 -20.33 5.16
CA GLY A 55 5.02 -20.39 4.41
C GLY A 55 4.85 -20.40 2.89
N THR A 56 3.63 -20.29 2.37
CA THR A 56 3.35 -20.30 0.92
C THR A 56 2.62 -19.04 0.48
N GLY A 57 2.67 -18.77 -0.82
CA GLY A 57 1.90 -17.70 -1.43
C GLY A 57 1.36 -18.09 -2.79
N ALA A 58 0.46 -17.26 -3.30
CA ALA A 58 -0.20 -17.43 -4.58
C ALA A 58 -0.37 -16.08 -5.29
N ASN A 59 -0.13 -16.07 -6.60
CA ASN A 59 -0.60 -15.04 -7.50
C ASN A 59 -1.96 -15.48 -8.06
N ILE A 60 -2.98 -14.67 -7.84
CA ILE A 60 -4.36 -14.90 -8.27
C ILE A 60 -4.64 -14.01 -9.46
N SER A 61 -4.79 -14.59 -10.65
CA SER A 61 -5.00 -13.82 -11.88
C SER A 61 -6.01 -14.49 -12.80
N LYS A 62 -6.41 -13.78 -13.87
CA LYS A 62 -7.29 -14.32 -14.91
C LYS A 62 -6.74 -15.54 -15.64
N THR A 63 -5.42 -15.73 -15.66
CA THR A 63 -4.78 -16.90 -16.30
C THR A 63 -4.71 -18.10 -15.37
N GLY A 64 -5.20 -17.97 -14.13
CA GLY A 64 -5.22 -18.99 -13.10
C GLY A 64 -4.39 -18.61 -11.88
N ASN A 65 -4.48 -19.45 -10.86
CA ASN A 65 -3.72 -19.30 -9.62
C ASN A 65 -2.37 -20.00 -9.78
N GLN A 66 -1.29 -19.33 -9.40
CA GLN A 66 0.07 -19.87 -9.43
C GLN A 66 0.75 -19.67 -8.08
N GLY A 67 1.62 -20.59 -7.68
CA GLY A 67 2.43 -20.39 -6.49
C GLY A 67 3.34 -19.16 -6.64
N SER A 68 3.46 -18.37 -5.58
CA SER A 68 4.27 -17.16 -5.57
C SER A 68 4.94 -16.93 -4.22
N PHE A 69 6.12 -16.34 -4.24
CA PHE A 69 6.89 -15.94 -3.05
C PHE A 69 7.28 -14.46 -3.07
N ALA A 70 6.70 -13.67 -3.98
CA ALA A 70 7.05 -12.25 -4.15
C ALA A 70 6.93 -11.43 -2.86
N LEU A 71 5.99 -11.81 -1.99
CA LEU A 71 5.73 -11.12 -0.73
C LEU A 71 6.48 -11.69 0.49
N LYS A 72 7.27 -12.77 0.33
CA LYS A 72 7.89 -13.49 1.45
C LYS A 72 8.86 -12.62 2.26
N ASP A 73 9.73 -11.90 1.57
CA ASP A 73 10.82 -11.14 2.19
C ASP A 73 10.60 -9.63 2.12
N VAL A 74 9.33 -9.19 2.02
CA VAL A 74 9.01 -7.75 1.99
C VAL A 74 9.28 -7.12 3.35
N ASP A 75 10.14 -6.11 3.32
CA ASP A 75 10.55 -5.34 4.48
C ASP A 75 9.52 -4.28 4.87
N ILE A 76 9.17 -4.29 6.16
CA ILE A 76 8.21 -3.38 6.82
C ILE A 76 8.83 -2.68 8.04
N GLN A 77 10.15 -2.80 8.22
CA GLN A 77 10.86 -2.27 9.39
C GLN A 77 11.90 -1.20 9.04
N ASN A 78 12.58 -1.30 7.88
CA ASN A 78 13.66 -0.36 7.53
C ASN A 78 13.14 0.95 6.93
N ILE A 79 12.83 1.90 7.81
CA ILE A 79 12.48 3.29 7.48
C ILE A 79 13.76 4.05 7.07
N ASP A 80 13.62 4.88 6.05
CA ASP A 80 14.63 5.85 5.59
C ASP A 80 14.29 7.26 6.11
N THR A 81 13.07 7.74 5.81
CA THR A 81 12.56 9.03 6.27
C THR A 81 11.30 8.83 7.10
N ASP A 82 11.29 9.40 8.31
CA ASP A 82 10.20 9.25 9.28
C ASP A 82 9.11 10.33 9.16
N PHE A 83 9.35 11.38 8.38
CA PHE A 83 8.38 12.43 8.12
C PHE A 83 8.11 12.63 6.62
N VAL A 84 6.84 12.45 6.24
CA VAL A 84 6.35 12.75 4.89
C VAL A 84 5.03 13.50 4.99
N GLY A 85 5.02 14.70 4.45
CA GLY A 85 3.85 15.53 4.33
C GLY A 85 2.91 15.06 3.23
N ILE A 86 1.60 14.99 3.52
CA ILE A 86 0.56 14.74 2.51
C ILE A 86 0.03 16.11 2.03
N SER A 87 0.29 16.46 0.77
CA SER A 87 -0.15 17.76 0.22
C SER A 87 -1.66 17.83 0.02
N ARG A 88 -2.20 19.05 -0.08
CA ARG A 88 -3.60 19.26 -0.51
C ARG A 88 -3.79 19.19 -2.03
N ILE A 89 -2.72 18.94 -2.78
CA ILE A 89 -2.73 18.88 -4.24
C ILE A 89 -3.19 17.49 -4.69
N THR A 90 -4.25 17.46 -5.49
CA THR A 90 -4.69 16.28 -6.26
C THR A 90 -4.51 16.58 -7.73
N LEU A 91 -3.91 15.65 -8.45
CA LEU A 91 -3.84 15.64 -9.90
C LEU A 91 -4.86 14.65 -10.43
N THR A 92 -5.52 15.00 -11.52
CA THR A 92 -6.40 14.08 -12.25
C THR A 92 -5.73 13.74 -13.57
N THR A 93 -5.55 12.45 -13.84
CA THR A 93 -5.00 11.97 -15.12
C THR A 93 -6.05 12.06 -16.23
N SER A 94 -5.62 11.92 -17.47
CA SER A 94 -6.51 11.78 -18.63
C SER A 94 -7.43 10.54 -18.56
N GLN A 95 -7.12 9.59 -17.69
CA GLN A 95 -7.89 8.36 -17.44
C GLN A 95 -8.79 8.47 -16.20
N ASP A 96 -9.00 9.70 -15.68
CA ASP A 96 -9.76 10.00 -14.46
C ASP A 96 -9.20 9.37 -13.18
N GLU A 97 -7.97 8.86 -13.22
CA GLU A 97 -7.25 8.44 -12.02
C GLU A 97 -6.83 9.68 -11.23
N ARG A 98 -7.02 9.64 -9.90
CA ARG A 98 -6.62 10.71 -8.99
C ARG A 98 -5.31 10.36 -8.29
N VAL A 99 -4.38 11.31 -8.30
CA VAL A 99 -3.06 11.19 -7.70
C VAL A 99 -2.85 12.26 -6.66
N ARG A 100 -2.44 11.85 -5.46
CA ARG A 100 -2.03 12.71 -4.35
C ARG A 100 -0.52 12.87 -4.37
N LEU A 101 -0.02 14.07 -4.13
CA LEU A 101 1.42 14.31 -3.97
C LEU A 101 1.79 14.30 -2.49
N LEU A 102 2.82 13.54 -2.16
CA LEU A 102 3.51 13.56 -0.86
C LEU A 102 4.86 14.26 -1.02
N GLN A 103 5.36 14.84 0.07
CA GLN A 103 6.65 15.54 0.08
C GLN A 103 7.40 15.25 1.38
N ASP A 104 8.70 14.94 1.28
CA ASP A 104 9.58 14.83 2.45
C ASP A 104 10.24 16.17 2.81
N ASP A 105 11.03 16.20 3.89
CA ASP A 105 11.71 17.41 4.36
C ASP A 105 12.80 17.92 3.39
N GLU A 106 13.34 17.04 2.54
CA GLU A 106 14.26 17.39 1.46
C GLU A 106 13.54 17.89 0.20
N ARG A 107 12.20 17.97 0.28
CA ARG A 107 11.25 18.43 -0.74
C ARG A 107 11.00 17.45 -1.87
N ASN A 108 11.58 16.25 -1.84
CA ASN A 108 11.36 15.23 -2.86
C ASN A 108 9.87 14.89 -2.95
N ILE A 109 9.35 14.72 -4.17
CA ILE A 109 7.92 14.50 -4.41
C ILE A 109 7.61 13.04 -4.69
N TYR A 110 6.60 12.51 -3.99
CA TYR A 110 6.14 11.13 -4.11
C TYR A 110 4.66 11.07 -4.53
N PRO A 111 4.35 10.88 -5.81
CA PRO A 111 2.97 10.76 -6.28
C PRO A 111 2.40 9.37 -5.95
N ILE A 112 1.20 9.31 -5.38
CA ILE A 112 0.48 8.04 -5.11
C ILE A 112 -0.97 8.12 -5.59
N TYR A 113 -1.58 6.97 -5.88
CA TYR A 113 -3.02 6.92 -6.12
C TYR A 113 -3.80 7.39 -4.90
N GLU A 114 -4.68 8.38 -5.07
CA GLU A 114 -5.43 9.00 -3.97
C GLU A 114 -6.36 8.00 -3.28
N ASP A 115 -6.92 7.04 -4.02
CA ASP A 115 -7.82 6.02 -3.47
C ASP A 115 -7.17 5.14 -2.41
N ILE A 116 -5.84 5.03 -2.39
CA ILE A 116 -5.11 4.31 -1.35
C ILE A 116 -5.36 4.93 0.03
N LEU A 117 -5.49 6.26 0.10
CA LEU A 117 -5.73 6.95 1.37
C LEU A 117 -7.08 6.58 1.99
N LYS A 118 -8.04 6.11 1.18
CA LYS A 118 -9.33 5.59 1.67
C LYS A 118 -9.18 4.27 2.45
N LEU A 119 -8.04 3.59 2.33
CA LEU A 119 -7.73 2.39 3.12
C LEU A 119 -7.29 2.72 4.55
N ILE A 120 -6.98 3.99 4.82
CA ILE A 120 -6.57 4.48 6.13
C ILE A 120 -7.78 5.16 6.77
N ASP A 121 -8.53 4.40 7.57
CA ASP A 121 -9.72 4.89 8.26
C ASP A 121 -9.57 4.78 9.78
N PRO A 122 -9.10 5.86 10.46
CA PRO A 122 -8.97 5.87 11.91
C PRO A 122 -10.29 5.64 12.68
N SER A 123 -11.45 5.80 12.02
CA SER A 123 -12.76 5.53 12.65
C SER A 123 -13.05 4.03 12.81
N LYS A 124 -12.30 3.17 12.12
CA LYS A 124 -12.48 1.71 12.14
C LYS A 124 -11.57 0.98 13.12
N ILE A 125 -10.72 1.71 13.84
CA ILE A 125 -9.78 1.15 14.81
C ILE A 125 -10.53 0.49 15.96
N ASP A 126 -10.24 -0.79 16.20
CA ASP A 126 -10.76 -1.51 17.36
C ASP A 126 -9.88 -1.27 18.60
N LYS A 127 -10.09 -0.11 19.23
CA LYS A 127 -9.40 0.26 20.48
C LYS A 127 -9.66 -0.73 21.62
N ASN A 128 -10.80 -1.43 21.62
CA ASN A 128 -11.12 -2.41 22.66
C ASN A 128 -10.25 -3.66 22.56
N GLN A 129 -9.73 -3.96 21.37
CA GLN A 129 -8.75 -5.02 21.13
C GLN A 129 -7.30 -4.51 21.09
N GLY A 130 -7.06 -3.29 21.56
CA GLY A 130 -5.73 -2.70 21.67
C GLY A 130 -5.11 -2.29 20.34
N GLU A 131 -5.91 -2.07 19.29
CA GLU A 131 -5.42 -1.50 18.02
C GLU A 131 -5.07 -0.02 18.19
N THR A 132 -3.90 0.38 17.69
CA THR A 132 -3.40 1.76 17.76
C THR A 132 -3.75 2.56 16.51
N LEU A 133 -3.67 3.89 16.62
CA LEU A 133 -3.70 4.78 15.45
C LEU A 133 -2.57 4.40 14.47
N PRO A 134 -2.81 4.48 13.16
CA PRO A 134 -1.76 4.35 12.17
C PRO A 134 -0.80 5.53 12.29
N ASP A 135 0.47 5.20 12.17
CA ASP A 135 1.58 6.13 12.07
C ASP A 135 2.07 6.22 10.62
N GLY A 136 2.85 7.26 10.31
CA GLY A 136 3.33 7.59 8.98
C GLY A 136 2.56 8.74 8.29
N PRO A 137 2.78 9.00 6.99
CA PRO A 137 3.58 8.18 6.07
C PRO A 137 5.08 8.21 6.35
N PHE A 138 5.74 7.08 6.09
CA PHE A 138 7.19 6.90 6.12
C PHE A 138 7.74 6.60 4.73
N ILE A 139 8.93 7.09 4.39
CA ILE A 139 9.69 6.57 3.25
C ILE A 139 10.53 5.39 3.71
N MET A 140 10.41 4.27 3.02
CA MET A 140 11.21 3.07 3.23
C MET A 140 12.47 3.13 2.39
N LYS A 141 13.53 2.39 2.77
CA LYS A 141 14.79 2.35 2.00
C LYS A 141 14.68 1.88 0.54
N ASP A 142 13.61 1.16 0.21
CA ASP A 142 13.30 0.75 -1.17
C ASP A 142 12.52 1.83 -1.96
N GLY A 143 12.33 3.01 -1.37
CA GLY A 143 11.59 4.14 -1.93
C GLY A 143 10.06 3.96 -1.93
N THR A 144 9.53 2.99 -1.17
CA THR A 144 8.09 2.85 -0.95
C THR A 144 7.61 3.73 0.20
N ILE A 145 6.32 4.05 0.21
CA ILE A 145 5.66 4.80 1.27
C ILE A 145 4.90 3.83 2.16
N MET A 146 5.02 3.97 3.48
CA MET A 146 4.39 3.06 4.42
C MET A 146 3.58 3.80 5.50
N TRP A 147 2.41 3.25 5.80
CA TRP A 147 1.66 3.51 7.03
C TRP A 147 1.58 2.23 7.84
N ARG A 148 1.60 2.31 9.16
CA ARG A 148 1.47 1.12 10.01
C ARG A 148 0.87 1.42 11.38
N ASN A 149 0.23 0.43 11.97
CA ASN A 149 -0.05 0.39 13.39
C ASN A 149 0.47 -0.94 13.98
N ASN A 150 0.08 -1.26 15.21
CA ASN A 150 0.49 -2.49 15.87
C ASN A 150 -0.15 -3.77 15.29
N ILE A 151 -1.08 -3.68 14.33
CA ILE A 151 -1.83 -4.80 13.75
C ILE A 151 -1.56 -4.97 12.25
N MET A 152 -1.40 -3.87 11.52
CA MET A 152 -1.30 -3.86 10.07
C MET A 152 -0.29 -2.84 9.55
N ALA A 153 0.21 -3.09 8.34
CA ALA A 153 1.01 -2.16 7.56
C ALA A 153 0.46 -2.06 6.14
N LEU A 154 0.42 -0.83 5.61
CA LEU A 154 0.10 -0.52 4.21
C LEU A 154 1.36 0.05 3.57
N LYS A 155 1.90 -0.64 2.57
CA LYS A 155 3.08 -0.25 1.79
C LYS A 155 2.65 0.09 0.37
N VAL A 156 3.18 1.17 -0.19
CA VAL A 156 2.73 1.78 -1.45
C VAL A 156 3.92 2.14 -2.31
N HIS A 157 3.89 1.77 -3.58
CA HIS A 157 4.86 2.21 -4.56
C HIS A 157 4.44 3.57 -5.14
N PRO A 158 5.27 4.63 -5.01
CA PRO A 158 5.05 5.87 -5.73
C PRO A 158 4.98 5.63 -7.23
N ARG A 159 4.20 6.46 -7.93
CA ARG A 159 4.22 6.51 -9.39
C ARG A 159 5.57 7.04 -9.86
N ARG A 160 6.10 6.43 -10.92
CA ARG A 160 7.40 6.77 -11.51
C ARG A 160 7.33 6.99 -13.02
N ASP A 161 6.13 7.12 -13.59
CA ASP A 161 6.01 7.42 -15.02
C ASP A 161 6.54 8.83 -15.34
N GLU A 162 7.08 9.00 -16.54
CA GLU A 162 7.87 10.19 -16.95
C GLU A 162 7.11 11.51 -16.73
N ASN A 163 5.79 11.50 -16.93
CA ASN A 163 4.94 12.67 -16.71
C ASN A 163 4.97 13.18 -15.26
N TYR A 164 5.04 12.30 -14.25
CA TYR A 164 5.16 12.74 -12.87
C TYR A 164 6.57 13.14 -12.50
N LYS A 165 7.58 12.61 -13.19
CA LYS A 165 8.97 12.99 -12.95
C LYS A 165 9.19 14.47 -13.28
N GLU A 166 8.76 14.92 -14.45
CA GLU A 166 8.90 16.34 -14.83
C GLU A 166 8.14 17.27 -13.87
N LEU A 167 6.94 16.85 -13.44
CA LEU A 167 6.16 17.61 -12.47
C LEU A 167 6.81 17.64 -11.08
N ALA A 168 7.33 16.51 -10.61
CA ALA A 168 8.09 16.42 -9.36
C ALA A 168 9.29 17.37 -9.40
N ASP A 169 10.14 17.26 -10.43
CA ASP A 169 11.33 18.10 -10.63
C ASP A 169 11.00 19.61 -10.65
N TYR A 170 9.79 19.98 -11.10
CA TYR A 170 9.31 21.36 -11.06
C TYR A 170 8.86 21.79 -9.65
N LEU A 171 8.06 20.96 -8.98
CA LEU A 171 7.50 21.26 -7.65
C LEU A 171 8.56 21.23 -6.54
N GLU A 172 9.60 20.41 -6.68
CA GLU A 172 10.76 20.36 -5.76
C GLU A 172 11.51 21.70 -5.69
N LYS A 173 11.49 22.46 -6.78
CA LYS A 173 12.11 23.79 -6.87
C LYS A 173 11.26 24.90 -6.24
N PHE A 174 10.01 24.61 -5.85
CA PHE A 174 9.13 25.62 -5.28
C PHE A 174 9.63 26.03 -3.88
N PRO A 175 9.96 27.31 -3.63
CA PRO A 175 10.65 27.73 -2.41
C PRO A 175 9.92 27.41 -1.10
N GLY A 176 8.59 27.38 -1.14
CA GLY A 176 7.73 27.12 0.02
C GLY A 176 7.30 25.67 0.21
N GLY A 177 7.74 24.73 -0.64
CA GLY A 177 7.22 23.36 -0.63
C GLY A 177 5.75 23.28 -1.05
N ILE A 178 5.16 22.08 -0.94
CA ILE A 178 3.76 21.80 -1.28
C ILE A 178 2.93 21.27 -0.11
N VAL A 179 3.54 21.16 1.09
CA VAL A 179 2.89 20.73 2.34
C VAL A 179 3.00 21.81 3.40
#